data_AF-A0A3B0TIC1-F1
#
_entry.id   AF-A0A3B0TIC1-F1
#
_cell.length_a   1.000
_cell.length_b   1.000
_cell.length_c   1.000
_cell.angle_alpha   90.00
_cell.angle_beta   90.00
_cell.angle_gamma   90.00
#
_symmetry.space_group_name_H-M   'P 1'
#
loop_
_entity.id
_entity.type
_entity.pdbx_description
1 polymer ?
#
loop_
_entity_poly.entity_id
_entity_poly.type
_entity_poly.pdbx_seq_one_letter_code
_entity_poly.pdbx_strand_id
1 'polypeptide(L)' 'MPAATIFRSVDSAAFVAAFTDRLRSAGLEVGLSSVGRFSEAMTRCAPTDAITLYWVARTCLIHDRNDLAVFDAVF' A
#
# COMPACT_ATOMS: atom_id res chain seq x y z
N MET A 1 -3.43 12.43 20.23
CA MET A 1 -4.54 11.76 19.50
C MET A 1 -4.13 10.32 19.27
N PRO A 2 -4.71 9.32 19.95
CA PRO A 2 -4.27 7.94 19.77
C PRO A 2 -4.90 7.38 18.49
N ALA A 3 -4.15 7.38 17.38
CA ALA A 3 -4.50 6.67 16.14
C ALA A 3 -4.12 5.17 16.20
N ALA A 4 -3.71 4.67 17.37
CA ALA A 4 -3.02 3.40 17.49
C ALA A 4 -3.97 2.21 17.64
N THR A 5 -4.78 1.85 16.63
CA THR A 5 -5.38 0.50 16.62
C THR A 5 -5.75 -0.08 15.25
N ILE A 6 -5.84 0.71 14.17
CA ILE A 6 -6.42 0.20 12.90
C ILE A 6 -5.68 -1.01 12.32
N PHE A 7 -4.34 -1.07 12.49
CA PHE A 7 -3.49 -2.15 11.97
C PHE A 7 -3.09 -3.23 12.98
N ARG A 8 -3.49 -3.14 14.26
CA ARG A 8 -3.23 -4.24 15.20
C ARG A 8 -4.13 -5.46 14.89
N SER A 9 -5.22 -5.27 14.14
CA SER A 9 -6.17 -6.30 13.76
C SER A 9 -6.20 -6.65 12.27
N VAL A 10 -5.61 -5.85 11.38
CA VAL A 10 -5.54 -6.20 9.95
C VAL A 10 -4.27 -7.00 9.70
N ASP A 11 -4.43 -8.19 9.11
CA ASP A 11 -3.30 -8.96 8.64
C ASP A 11 -2.63 -8.18 7.50
N SER A 12 -1.46 -7.59 7.77
CA SER A 12 -0.76 -6.74 6.82
C SER A 12 -0.48 -7.48 5.49
N ALA A 13 -0.30 -8.80 5.52
CA ALA A 13 -0.11 -9.58 4.30
C ALA A 13 -1.42 -9.71 3.51
N ALA A 14 -2.55 -9.96 4.18
CA ALA A 14 -3.87 -9.96 3.53
C ALA A 14 -4.21 -8.59 2.94
N PHE A 15 -3.89 -7.50 3.65
CA PHE A 15 -4.08 -6.14 3.14
C PHE A 15 -3.22 -5.88 1.90
N VAL A 16 -1.93 -6.21 1.97
CA VAL A 16 -1.00 -6.04 0.84
C VAL A 16 -1.49 -6.84 -0.38
N ALA A 17 -1.95 -8.08 -0.18
CA ALA A 17 -2.47 -8.92 -1.25
C ALA A 17 -3.73 -8.29 -1.89
N ALA A 18 -4.72 -7.92 -1.09
CA ALA A 18 -5.98 -7.34 -1.57
C ALA A 18 -5.77 -5.98 -2.25
N PHE A 19 -4.90 -5.13 -1.69
CA PHE A 19 -4.60 -3.82 -2.26
C PHE A 19 -3.88 -3.96 -3.61
N THR A 20 -2.90 -4.87 -3.69
CA THR A 20 -2.17 -5.13 -4.94
C THR A 20 -3.09 -5.72 -6.02
N ASP A 21 -3.98 -6.63 -5.65
CA ASP A 21 -5.00 -7.19 -6.57
C ASP A 21 -5.92 -6.10 -7.12
N ARG A 22 -6.36 -5.17 -6.28
CA ARG A 22 -7.19 -4.04 -6.68
C ARG A 22 -6.46 -3.09 -7.63
N LEU A 23 -5.19 -2.80 -7.39
CA LEU A 23 -4.36 -1.99 -8.29
C LEU A 23 -4.19 -2.67 -9.66
N ARG A 24 -3.95 -3.99 -9.68
CA ARG A 24 -3.87 -4.75 -10.94
C ARG A 24 -5.19 -4.74 -11.72
N SER A 25 -6.30 -4.90 -11.01
CA SER A 25 -7.64 -4.80 -11.62
C SER A 25 -7.93 -3.40 -12.18
N ALA A 26 -7.33 -2.35 -11.61
CA ALA A 26 -7.41 -0.99 -12.14
C ALA A 26 -6.43 -0.71 -13.30
N GLY A 27 -5.61 -1.70 -13.70
CA GLY A 27 -4.66 -1.59 -14.81
C GLY A 27 -3.24 -1.17 -14.43
N LEU A 28 -2.90 -1.12 -13.14
CA LEU A 28 -1.53 -0.85 -12.68
C LEU A 28 -0.71 -2.14 -12.67
N GLU A 29 0.38 -2.17 -13.45
CA GLU A 29 1.37 -3.25 -13.38
C GLU A 29 2.22 -3.12 -12.12
N VAL A 30 1.78 -3.78 -11.05
CA VAL A 30 2.56 -3.87 -9.81
C VAL A 30 3.52 -5.05 -9.89
N GLY A 31 4.80 -4.76 -10.11
CA GLY A 31 5.88 -5.77 -10.12
C GLY A 31 6.06 -6.47 -8.77
N LEU A 32 6.37 -7.77 -8.78
CA LEU A 32 6.58 -8.60 -7.59
C LEU A 32 7.58 -8.01 -6.59
N SER A 33 8.65 -7.37 -7.08
CA SER A 33 9.65 -6.70 -6.24
C SER A 33 9.06 -5.51 -5.47
N SER A 34 8.16 -4.74 -6.08
CA SER A 34 7.47 -3.61 -5.43
C SER A 34 6.49 -4.10 -4.36
N VAL A 35 5.80 -5.22 -4.62
CA VAL A 35 4.91 -5.87 -3.63
C VAL A 35 5.70 -6.37 -2.42
N GLY A 36 6.84 -7.02 -2.65
CA GLY A 36 7.72 -7.48 -1.57
C GLY A 36 8.23 -6.33 -0.70
N ARG A 37 8.66 -5.24 -1.34
CA ARG A 37 9.09 -4.01 -0.64
C ARG A 37 7.96 -3.38 0.17
N PHE A 38 6.75 -3.33 -0.40
CA PHE A 38 5.58 -2.81 0.30
C PHE A 38 5.20 -3.67 1.51
N SER A 39 5.21 -5.00 1.38
CA SER A 39 4.95 -5.92 2.50
C SER A 39 5.98 -5.76 3.63
N GLU A 40 7.26 -5.59 3.29
CA GLU A 40 8.31 -5.34 4.27
C GLU A 40 8.10 -3.97 4.96
N ALA A 41 7.82 -2.93 4.19
CA ALA A 41 7.59 -1.58 4.71
C ALA A 41 6.37 -1.53 5.63
N MET A 42 5.28 -2.22 5.29
CA MET A 42 4.08 -2.36 6.14
C MET A 42 4.42 -3.02 7.49
N THR A 43 5.28 -4.04 7.48
CA THR A 43 5.71 -4.73 8.71
C THR A 43 6.62 -3.86 9.57
N ARG A 44 7.51 -3.06 8.95
CA ARG A 44 8.48 -2.21 9.67
C ARG A 44 7.89 -0.89 10.17
N CYS A 45 7.05 -0.22 9.38
CA CYS A 45 6.42 1.05 9.76
C CYS A 45 5.18 0.87 10.62
N ALA A 46 4.43 -0.23 10.44
CA ALA A 46 3.14 -0.46 11.07
C ALA A 46 2.23 0.80 11.04
N PRO A 47 1.92 1.33 9.84
CA PRO A 47 1.18 2.58 9.71
C PRO A 47 -0.13 2.53 10.48
N THR A 48 -0.37 3.51 11.34
CA THR A 48 -1.58 3.57 12.19
C THR A 48 -2.66 4.50 11.64
N ASP A 49 -2.39 5.15 10.51
CA ASP A 49 -3.28 6.15 9.91
C ASP A 49 -3.19 6.09 8.38
N ALA A 50 -4.25 6.58 7.72
CA ALA A 50 -4.38 6.54 6.28
C ALA A 50 -3.33 7.40 5.54
N ILE A 51 -2.85 8.48 6.17
CA ILE A 51 -1.85 9.37 5.56
C ILE A 51 -0.50 8.66 5.50
N THR A 52 -0.08 8.03 6.61
CA THR A 52 1.14 7.23 6.65
C THR A 52 1.05 6.05 5.68
N LEU A 53 -0.10 5.36 5.63
CA LEU A 53 -0.34 4.28 4.69
C LEU A 53 -0.21 4.73 3.23
N TYR A 54 -0.79 5.89 2.88
CA TYR A 54 -0.70 6.49 1.56
C TYR A 54 0.75 6.69 1.14
N TRP A 55 1.55 7.31 1.99
CA TRP A 55 2.94 7.59 1.68
C TRP A 55 3.80 6.33 1.60
N VAL A 56 3.57 5.34 2.47
CA VAL A 56 4.27 4.04 2.43
C VAL A 56 3.93 3.29 1.14
N ALA A 57 2.65 3.20 0.79
CA ALA A 57 2.20 2.56 -0.44
C ALA A 57 2.74 3.27 -1.67
N ARG A 58 2.62 4.60 -1.74
CA ARG A 58 3.07 5.41 -2.87
C ARG A 58 4.57 5.26 -3.11
N THR A 59 5.40 5.35 -2.07
CA THR A 59 6.86 5.25 -2.20
C THR A 59 7.35 3.84 -2.56
N CYS A 60 6.59 2.79 -2.23
CA CYS A 60 6.95 1.42 -2.57
C CYS A 60 6.44 0.99 -3.95
N LEU A 61 5.25 1.43 -4.34
CA LEU A 61 4.52 0.91 -5.49
C LEU A 61 4.63 1.80 -6.73
N ILE A 62 4.78 3.11 -6.57
CA ILE A 62 4.73 4.06 -7.68
C ILE A 62 6.13 4.52 -8.06
N HIS A 63 6.54 4.12 -9.26
CA HIS A 63 7.82 4.51 -9.86
C HIS A 63 7.65 5.45 -11.05
N ASP A 64 6.50 5.36 -11.75
CA ASP A 64 6.12 6.27 -12.84
C ASP A 64 5.08 7.29 -12.37
N ARG A 65 5.13 8.52 -12.91
CA ARG A 65 4.16 9.57 -12.59
C ARG A 65 2.77 9.30 -13.18
N ASN A 66 2.69 8.60 -14.30
CA ASN A 66 1.43 8.28 -14.97
C ASN A 66 0.59 7.30 -14.13
N ASP A 67 1.26 6.41 -13.39
CA ASP A 67 0.62 5.46 -12.48
C ASP A 67 -0.01 6.14 -11.25
N LEU A 68 0.40 7.38 -10.95
CA LEU A 68 -0.08 8.10 -9.78
C LEU A 68 -1.59 8.37 -9.85
N ALA A 69 -2.12 8.70 -11.02
CA ALA A 69 -3.54 9.00 -11.18
C ALA A 69 -4.42 7.77 -10.91
N VAL A 70 -3.98 6.59 -11.38
CA VAL A 70 -4.70 5.33 -11.16
C VAL A 70 -4.56 4.90 -9.69
N PHE A 71 -3.38 5.09 -9.10
CA PHE A 71 -3.15 4.80 -7.69
C PHE A 71 -4.03 5.63 -6.77
N ASP A 72 -4.10 6.95 -6.99
CA ASP A 72 -4.90 7.88 -6.18
C ASP A 72 -6.41 7.61 -6.32
N ALA A 73 -6.85 7.05 -7.45
CA ALA A 73 -8.24 6.62 -7.63
C ALA A 73 -8.59 5.31 -6.92
N VAL A 74 -7.59 4.45 -6.64
CA VAL A 74 -7.79 3.16 -5.97
C VAL A 74 -7.62 3.25 -4.45
N PHE A 75 -6.71 4.12 -4.00
CA PHE A 75 -6.41 4.39 -2.60
C PHE A 75 -7.58 5.06 -1.89
#